data_AF-A0A385TX61-F1
#
_entry.id   AF-A0A385TX61-F1
#
_cell.length_a   1.000
_cell.length_b   1.000
_cell.length_c   1.000
_cell.angle_alpha   90.00
_cell.angle_beta   90.00
_cell.angle_gamma   90.00
#
_symmetry.space_group_name_H-M   'P 1'
#
loop_
_entity.id
_entity.type
_entity.pdbx_description
1 polymer ?
#
loop_
_entity_poly.entity_id
_entity_poly.type
_entity_poly.pdbx_seq_one_letter_code
_entity_poly.pdbx_strand_id
1 'polypeptide(L)'
;MSTIHFLEKAEAKERLFFRKYGKPGYQVHTVTGRANTIERVTEKYVYIKTSSGNEANRIPRERLRQALAILFHQRVITLKELIRIQKFSSALAALIRIIMIDICKVLRTPAGVRLSLKGLRYIYSGISKGKRDVRIVKQNGGLFVLINYFTVRSDTAATWKDNLRELGFDYKCVMLDPGEKTLHEAKRKGKTVKPLDLDEYAEFVKQHSDIIYQFLTIDKIGDPETTQANTLYLERAVGRKPIPVYHVQNSLAVLQDYIDQGYEVIAIGGSVFVGRKRRAQLFDDIFKRFGDIANFHALGVGSTELLLQYPWFSADASSWLNGRIFGKLLSLHGTVRAPIWMTSEESLAFNVRIFSSLEDRYDDMQISIDLLPPR
;
A
#
# COMPACT_ATOMS: atom_id res chain seq x y z
N MET A 1 -7.85 -16.19 -1.99
CA MET A 1 -6.42 -16.55 -2.16
C MET A 1 -5.46 -15.48 -1.66
N SER A 2 -5.78 -14.17 -1.73
CA SER A 2 -4.88 -13.11 -1.23
C SER A 2 -4.56 -13.24 0.27
N THR A 3 -5.54 -13.65 1.08
CA THR A 3 -5.38 -13.84 2.53
C THR A 3 -4.38 -14.95 2.88
N ILE A 4 -4.30 -16.02 2.08
CA ILE A 4 -3.37 -17.15 2.31
C ILE A 4 -1.93 -16.67 2.14
N HIS A 5 -1.65 -15.93 1.07
CA HIS A 5 -0.31 -15.38 0.81
C HIS A 5 0.24 -14.56 1.99
N PHE A 6 -0.57 -13.66 2.56
CA PHE A 6 -0.13 -12.85 3.70
C PHE A 6 -0.03 -13.64 5.01
N LEU A 7 -0.84 -14.69 5.17
CA LEU A 7 -0.71 -15.61 6.29
C LEU A 7 0.59 -16.40 6.20
N GLU A 8 0.94 -16.94 5.03
CA GLU A 8 2.21 -17.65 4.79
C GLU A 8 3.41 -16.75 5.08
N LYS A 9 3.39 -15.49 4.62
CA LYS A 9 4.43 -14.50 4.96
C LYS A 9 4.51 -14.24 6.46
N ALA A 10 3.38 -14.09 7.13
CA ALA A 10 3.32 -13.94 8.57
C ALA A 10 3.92 -15.14 9.31
N GLU A 11 3.59 -16.36 8.90
CA GLU A 11 4.15 -17.58 9.49
C GLU A 11 5.65 -17.66 9.28
N ALA A 12 6.15 -17.41 8.07
CA ALA A 12 7.56 -17.47 7.76
C ALA A 12 8.36 -16.47 8.61
N LYS A 13 7.90 -15.22 8.70
CA LYS A 13 8.55 -14.15 9.46
C LYS A 13 8.55 -14.44 10.96
N GLU A 14 7.41 -14.90 11.49
CA GLU A 14 7.22 -15.27 12.89
C GLU A 14 8.12 -16.45 13.29
N ARG A 15 8.15 -17.52 12.48
CA ARG A 15 9.02 -18.70 12.71
C ARG A 15 10.50 -18.32 12.68
N LEU A 16 10.91 -17.52 11.70
CA LEU A 16 12.31 -17.07 11.57
C LEU A 16 12.75 -16.30 12.83
N PHE A 17 11.90 -15.39 13.31
CA PHE A 17 12.16 -14.63 14.52
C PHE A 17 12.32 -15.55 15.74
N PHE A 18 11.34 -16.40 16.04
CA PHE A 18 11.41 -17.22 17.25
C PHE A 18 12.47 -18.33 17.19
N ARG A 19 12.85 -18.80 16.00
CA ARG A 19 14.01 -19.69 15.84
C ARG A 19 15.30 -19.04 16.35
N LYS A 20 15.46 -17.73 16.13
CA LYS A 20 16.68 -16.98 16.50
C LYS A 20 16.58 -16.36 17.89
N TYR A 21 15.42 -15.83 18.26
CA TYR A 21 15.23 -14.95 19.42
C TYR A 21 14.16 -15.42 20.41
N GLY A 22 13.54 -16.59 20.19
CA GLY A 22 12.46 -17.11 21.05
C GLY A 22 12.92 -17.75 22.37
N LYS A 23 14.18 -17.52 22.79
CA LYS A 23 14.73 -18.11 24.02
C LYS A 23 14.20 -17.37 25.26
N PRO A 24 14.04 -18.07 26.41
CA PRO A 24 13.71 -17.43 27.69
C PRO A 24 14.69 -16.30 28.01
N GLY A 25 14.18 -15.17 28.52
CA GLY A 25 14.99 -14.01 28.90
C GLY A 25 15.15 -12.96 27.81
N TYR A 26 14.77 -13.24 26.55
CA TYR A 26 14.85 -12.23 25.48
C TYR A 26 13.91 -11.05 25.76
N GLN A 27 14.44 -9.83 25.73
CA GLN A 27 13.68 -8.61 26.02
C GLN A 27 13.06 -8.02 24.75
N VAL A 28 11.77 -7.68 24.86
CA VAL A 28 11.01 -6.95 23.84
C VAL A 28 10.40 -5.71 24.47
N HIS A 29 10.61 -4.55 23.85
CA HIS A 29 10.15 -3.28 24.40
C HIS A 29 8.83 -2.85 23.75
N THR A 30 7.94 -2.23 24.52
CA THR A 30 6.74 -1.57 23.97
C THR A 30 7.12 -0.31 23.20
N VAL A 31 6.17 0.27 22.49
CA VAL A 31 6.29 1.60 21.83
C VAL A 31 6.70 2.70 22.82
N THR A 32 6.32 2.58 24.09
CA THR A 32 6.66 3.51 25.17
C THR A 32 7.93 3.12 25.93
N GLY A 33 8.69 2.12 25.44
CA GLY A 33 9.97 1.71 26.02
C GLY A 33 9.89 0.70 27.18
N ARG A 34 8.69 0.30 27.63
CA ARG A 34 8.55 -0.67 28.74
C ARG A 34 9.06 -2.04 28.32
N ALA A 35 9.93 -2.63 29.14
CA ALA A 35 10.49 -3.95 28.90
C ALA A 35 9.46 -5.05 29.16
N ASN A 36 9.45 -6.04 28.27
CA ASN A 36 8.76 -7.31 28.46
C ASN A 36 9.74 -8.42 28.16
N THR A 37 9.60 -9.55 28.83
CA THR A 37 10.52 -10.68 28.69
C THR A 37 9.76 -11.87 28.12
N ILE A 38 10.33 -12.47 27.07
CA ILE A 38 9.87 -13.77 26.58
C ILE A 38 10.26 -14.81 27.64
N GLU A 39 9.29 -15.44 28.27
CA GLU A 39 9.57 -16.53 29.22
C GLU A 39 9.66 -17.88 28.50
N ARG A 40 8.75 -18.12 27.56
CA ARG A 40 8.68 -19.37 26.82
C ARG A 40 7.91 -19.18 25.51
N VAL A 41 8.33 -19.90 24.49
CA VAL A 41 7.59 -20.06 23.24
C VAL A 41 7.24 -21.53 23.06
N THR A 42 5.98 -21.81 22.73
CA THR A 42 5.48 -23.15 22.44
C THR A 42 4.95 -23.19 21.01
N GLU A 43 4.45 -24.34 20.58
CA GLU A 43 3.79 -24.45 19.27
C GLU A 43 2.59 -23.50 19.16
N LYS A 44 1.80 -23.34 20.24
CA LYS A 44 0.53 -22.59 20.23
C LYS A 44 0.62 -21.19 20.82
N TYR A 45 1.57 -20.93 21.72
CA TYR A 45 1.59 -19.72 22.54
C TYR A 45 2.99 -19.11 22.72
N VAL A 46 3.02 -17.79 22.85
CA VAL A 46 4.14 -17.01 23.38
C VAL A 46 3.75 -16.54 24.78
N TYR A 47 4.61 -16.79 25.77
CA TYR A 47 4.43 -16.35 27.15
C TYR A 47 5.33 -15.13 27.38
N ILE A 48 4.71 -13.99 27.71
CA ILE A 48 5.40 -12.71 27.89
C ILE A 48 5.12 -12.14 29.26
N LYS A 49 6.18 -11.94 30.05
CA LYS A 49 6.10 -11.24 31.33
C LYS A 49 6.37 -9.75 31.15
N THR A 50 5.42 -8.93 31.55
CA THR A 50 5.56 -7.46 31.60
C THR A 50 6.34 -7.06 32.85
N SER A 51 7.14 -5.99 32.81
CA SER A 51 7.86 -5.50 33.99
C SER A 51 6.97 -5.19 35.21
N SER A 52 5.69 -4.89 35.00
CA SER A 52 4.71 -4.57 36.03
C SER A 52 3.79 -5.73 36.44
N GLY A 53 3.96 -6.92 35.85
CA GLY A 53 3.05 -8.06 36.05
C GLY A 53 3.72 -9.22 36.77
N ASN A 54 3.01 -9.84 37.72
CA ASN A 54 3.50 -11.00 38.45
C ASN A 54 3.49 -12.27 37.58
N GLU A 55 2.53 -12.39 36.66
CA GLU A 55 2.35 -13.53 35.75
C GLU A 55 2.61 -13.18 34.28
N ALA A 56 2.97 -14.19 33.49
CA ALA A 56 3.16 -14.03 32.06
C ALA A 56 1.84 -14.03 31.29
N ASN A 57 1.67 -13.01 30.45
CA ASN A 57 0.58 -12.94 29.49
C ASN A 57 0.76 -13.99 28.40
N ARG A 58 -0.30 -14.75 28.14
CA ARG A 58 -0.34 -15.78 27.09
C ARG A 58 -0.89 -15.20 25.79
N ILE A 59 -0.04 -15.11 24.76
CA ILE A 59 -0.42 -14.66 23.41
C ILE A 59 -0.50 -15.87 22.48
N PRO A 60 -1.69 -16.20 21.92
CA PRO A 60 -1.80 -17.24 20.89
C PRO A 60 -0.99 -16.87 19.65
N ARG A 61 -0.16 -17.79 19.15
CA ARG A 61 0.65 -17.59 17.94
C ARG A 61 -0.21 -17.38 16.70
N GLU A 62 -1.38 -18.02 16.65
CA GLU A 62 -2.39 -17.78 15.61
C GLU A 62 -2.83 -16.31 15.56
N ARG A 63 -3.08 -15.68 16.72
CA ARG A 63 -3.47 -14.25 16.79
C ARG A 63 -2.31 -13.33 16.41
N LEU A 64 -1.08 -13.69 16.78
CA LEU A 64 0.12 -12.98 16.33
C LEU A 64 0.28 -13.06 14.81
N ARG A 65 0.15 -14.26 14.22
CA ARG A 65 0.19 -14.47 12.76
C ARG A 65 -0.93 -13.73 12.05
N GLN A 66 -2.15 -13.71 12.62
CA GLN A 66 -3.26 -12.93 12.10
C GLN A 66 -2.93 -11.43 12.06
N ALA A 67 -2.37 -10.88 13.15
CA ALA A 67 -1.98 -9.47 13.20
C ALA A 67 -0.85 -9.14 12.21
N LEU A 68 0.14 -10.02 12.08
CA LEU A 68 1.21 -9.89 11.08
C LEU A 68 0.66 -9.97 9.65
N ALA A 69 -0.28 -10.87 9.38
CA ALA A 69 -0.92 -11.01 8.07
C ALA A 69 -1.74 -9.76 7.70
N ILE A 70 -2.46 -9.19 8.67
CA ILE A 70 -3.14 -7.90 8.51
C ILE A 70 -2.13 -6.79 8.20
N LEU A 71 -1.02 -6.72 8.94
CA LEU A 71 0.04 -5.75 8.67
C LEU A 71 0.67 -5.95 7.28
N PHE A 72 0.91 -7.18 6.82
CA PHE A 72 1.37 -7.41 5.44
C PHE A 72 0.32 -7.00 4.41
N HIS A 73 -0.96 -7.30 4.65
CA HIS A 73 -2.04 -6.95 3.72
C HIS A 73 -2.32 -5.45 3.67
N GLN A 74 -2.42 -4.76 4.80
CA GLN A 74 -2.73 -3.32 4.87
C GLN A 74 -1.49 -2.44 4.77
N ARG A 75 -0.32 -3.00 5.06
CA ARG A 75 0.99 -2.31 5.18
C ARG A 75 1.05 -1.25 6.29
N VAL A 76 -0.05 -0.98 6.97
CA VAL A 76 -0.14 -0.16 8.18
C VAL A 76 -0.99 -0.91 9.18
N ILE A 77 -0.65 -0.81 10.47
CA ILE A 77 -1.54 -1.25 11.55
C ILE A 77 -1.44 -0.30 12.74
N THR A 78 -2.57 0.04 13.33
CA THR A 78 -2.66 0.88 14.52
C THR A 78 -2.74 0.04 15.79
N LEU A 79 -2.39 0.63 16.94
CA LEU A 79 -2.58 -0.03 18.24
C LEU A 79 -4.07 -0.35 18.50
N LYS A 80 -4.99 0.50 18.03
CA LYS A 80 -6.44 0.30 18.16
C LYS A 80 -6.91 -0.96 17.44
N GLU A 81 -6.37 -1.24 16.26
CA GLU A 81 -6.67 -2.47 15.51
C GLU A 81 -6.09 -3.70 16.20
N LEU A 82 -4.87 -3.61 16.74
CA LEU A 82 -4.27 -4.70 17.52
C LEU A 82 -5.09 -5.07 18.76
N ILE A 83 -5.69 -4.09 19.44
CA ILE A 83 -6.59 -4.33 20.60
C ILE A 83 -7.79 -5.20 20.21
N ARG A 84 -8.34 -5.00 19.00
CA ARG A 84 -9.49 -5.79 18.51
C ARG A 84 -9.13 -7.25 18.26
N ILE A 85 -7.86 -7.54 17.97
CA ILE A 85 -7.35 -8.89 17.73
C ILE A 85 -7.04 -9.59 19.06
N GLN A 86 -6.43 -8.88 20.02
CA GLN A 86 -6.05 -9.44 21.32
C GLN A 86 -6.10 -8.38 22.42
N LYS A 87 -6.74 -8.72 23.55
CA LYS A 87 -6.95 -7.81 24.70
C LYS A 87 -5.66 -7.32 25.38
N PHE A 88 -4.50 -7.87 25.02
CA PHE A 88 -3.16 -7.47 25.51
C PHE A 88 -2.33 -6.82 24.39
N SER A 89 -2.81 -5.68 23.88
CA SER A 89 -2.27 -5.05 22.67
C SER A 89 -0.86 -4.51 22.79
N SER A 90 -0.40 -4.14 23.99
CA SER A 90 0.94 -3.57 24.19
C SER A 90 2.05 -4.60 24.01
N ALA A 91 1.87 -5.81 24.56
CA ALA A 91 2.80 -6.93 24.38
C ALA A 91 2.74 -7.49 22.96
N LEU A 92 1.54 -7.57 22.36
CA LEU A 92 1.39 -7.96 20.95
C LEU A 92 2.08 -6.95 20.02
N ALA A 93 1.88 -5.65 20.24
CA ALA A 93 2.54 -4.60 19.47
C ALA A 93 4.07 -4.63 19.64
N ALA A 94 4.57 -4.91 20.85
CA ALA A 94 6.01 -5.10 21.10
C ALA A 94 6.58 -6.25 20.27
N LEU A 95 5.89 -7.40 20.25
CA LEU A 95 6.25 -8.56 19.42
C LEU A 95 6.25 -8.23 17.93
N ILE A 96 5.16 -7.65 17.41
CA ILE A 96 5.08 -7.30 15.99
C ILE A 96 6.19 -6.33 15.61
N ARG A 97 6.45 -5.32 16.45
CA ARG A 97 7.50 -4.34 16.20
C ARG A 97 8.88 -5.00 16.10
N ILE A 98 9.21 -5.93 17.00
CA ILE A 98 10.54 -6.57 16.97
C ILE A 98 10.65 -7.63 15.86
N ILE A 99 9.57 -8.36 15.57
CA ILE A 99 9.51 -9.33 14.46
C ILE A 99 9.70 -8.64 13.10
N MET A 100 9.20 -7.41 13.00
CA MET A 100 9.17 -6.63 11.76
C MET A 100 10.19 -5.48 11.76
N ILE A 101 11.14 -5.47 12.70
CA ILE A 101 12.04 -4.33 12.93
C ILE A 101 12.86 -3.95 11.69
N ASP A 102 13.21 -4.93 10.87
CA ASP A 102 13.96 -4.77 9.63
C ASP A 102 13.12 -4.13 8.51
N ILE A 103 11.79 -4.27 8.56
CA ILE A 103 10.89 -3.92 7.47
C ILE A 103 9.77 -2.95 7.87
N CYS A 104 9.77 -2.42 9.09
CA CYS A 104 8.81 -1.45 9.60
C CYS A 104 9.47 -0.10 9.95
N LYS A 105 8.72 0.98 9.79
CA LYS A 105 8.92 2.26 10.48
C LYS A 105 7.79 2.52 11.47
N VAL A 106 8.09 3.23 12.55
CA VAL A 106 7.11 3.65 13.56
C VAL A 106 6.71 5.09 13.27
N LEU A 107 5.43 5.32 12.96
CA LEU A 107 4.90 6.66 12.72
C LEU A 107 4.10 7.12 13.93
N ARG A 108 4.41 8.32 14.43
CA ARG A 108 3.66 8.98 15.49
C ARG A 108 2.81 10.07 14.84
N THR A 109 1.50 9.98 15.00
CA THR A 109 0.54 10.95 14.47
C THR A 109 -0.32 11.50 15.62
N PRO A 110 -1.05 12.61 15.43
CA PRO A 110 -2.03 13.08 16.41
C PRO A 110 -3.07 12.01 16.78
N ALA A 111 -3.39 11.10 15.84
CA ALA A 111 -4.32 9.99 16.05
C ALA A 111 -3.72 8.78 16.80
N GLY A 112 -2.41 8.77 17.05
CA GLY A 112 -1.72 7.72 17.83
C GLY A 112 -0.48 7.17 17.14
N VAL A 113 -0.09 5.94 17.50
CA VAL A 113 1.08 5.26 16.92
C VAL A 113 0.63 4.17 15.96
N ARG A 114 1.28 4.14 14.79
CA ARG A 114 1.10 3.08 13.79
C ARG A 114 2.43 2.50 13.37
N LEU A 115 2.43 1.19 13.09
CA LEU A 115 3.54 0.52 12.40
C LEU A 115 3.25 0.56 10.91
N SER A 116 4.24 0.92 10.10
CA SER A 116 4.12 0.98 8.65
C SER A 116 5.24 0.19 7.98
N LEU A 117 4.89 -0.65 7.01
CA LEU A 117 5.88 -1.40 6.24
C LEU A 117 6.66 -0.48 5.30
N LYS A 118 7.96 -0.73 5.24
CA LYS A 118 8.88 -0.32 4.18
C LYS A 118 8.63 -1.16 2.93
N GLY A 119 9.31 -0.84 1.84
CA GLY A 119 9.11 -1.45 0.52
C GLY A 119 7.96 -0.78 -0.25
N LEU A 120 7.82 -1.16 -1.53
CA LEU A 120 6.89 -0.51 -2.45
C LEU A 120 5.88 -1.52 -2.98
N ARG A 121 4.62 -1.37 -2.58
CA ARG A 121 3.53 -2.15 -3.19
C ARG A 121 3.15 -1.55 -4.54
N TYR A 122 3.27 -2.34 -5.60
CA TYR A 122 2.79 -1.95 -6.91
C TYR A 122 1.35 -2.38 -7.13
N ILE A 123 0.54 -1.48 -7.66
CA ILE A 123 -0.88 -1.69 -7.96
C ILE A 123 -1.05 -1.58 -9.49
N TYR A 124 -1.43 -2.69 -10.13
CA TYR A 124 -1.45 -2.77 -11.58
C TYR A 124 -2.67 -2.03 -12.14
N SER A 125 -2.46 -0.84 -12.72
CA SER A 125 -3.48 -0.08 -13.43
C SER A 125 -3.48 -0.37 -14.94
N GLY A 126 -4.52 0.06 -15.65
CA GLY A 126 -4.67 -0.21 -17.10
C GLY A 126 -5.17 -1.62 -17.43
N ILE A 127 -5.78 -2.31 -16.48
CA ILE A 127 -6.31 -3.68 -16.59
C ILE A 127 -7.57 -3.80 -17.46
N SER A 128 -8.19 -2.68 -17.87
CA SER A 128 -9.40 -2.65 -18.71
C SER A 128 -9.19 -3.19 -20.13
N LYS A 129 -7.97 -3.59 -20.50
CA LYS A 129 -7.60 -4.04 -21.85
C LYS A 129 -7.80 -5.53 -22.13
N GLY A 130 -8.16 -6.35 -21.14
CA GLY A 130 -8.64 -7.73 -21.35
C GLY A 130 -8.25 -8.73 -20.25
N LYS A 131 -9.08 -9.77 -20.07
CA LYS A 131 -8.89 -10.83 -19.05
C LYS A 131 -7.52 -11.52 -19.11
N ARG A 132 -6.90 -11.62 -20.30
CA ARG A 132 -5.62 -12.31 -20.52
C ARG A 132 -4.46 -11.64 -19.79
N ASP A 133 -4.43 -10.31 -19.79
CA ASP A 133 -3.31 -9.56 -19.20
C ASP A 133 -3.40 -9.59 -17.68
N VAL A 134 -4.62 -9.50 -17.15
CA VAL A 134 -4.89 -9.65 -15.71
C VAL A 134 -4.51 -11.04 -15.21
N ARG A 135 -4.71 -12.09 -16.03
CA ARG A 135 -4.23 -13.44 -15.73
C ARG A 135 -2.70 -13.49 -15.62
N ILE A 136 -1.99 -12.85 -16.55
CA ILE A 136 -0.52 -12.75 -16.51
C ILE A 136 -0.07 -12.00 -15.24
N VAL A 137 -0.76 -10.93 -14.85
CA VAL A 137 -0.50 -10.22 -13.59
C VAL A 137 -0.58 -11.20 -12.41
N LYS A 138 -1.67 -11.96 -12.29
CA LYS A 138 -1.85 -12.92 -11.20
C LYS A 138 -0.77 -14.00 -11.18
N GLN A 139 -0.49 -14.62 -12.33
CA GLN A 139 0.47 -15.72 -12.46
C GLN A 139 1.91 -15.30 -12.16
N ASN A 140 2.20 -14.00 -12.19
CA ASN A 140 3.54 -13.44 -11.97
C ASN A 140 3.64 -12.63 -10.67
N GLY A 141 2.80 -12.97 -9.68
CA GLY A 141 2.89 -12.44 -8.31
C GLY A 141 2.19 -11.10 -8.09
N GLY A 142 1.44 -10.59 -9.07
CA GLY A 142 0.63 -9.39 -8.88
C GLY A 142 -0.54 -9.64 -7.92
N LEU A 143 -0.60 -8.86 -6.85
CA LEU A 143 -1.59 -9.03 -5.77
C LEU A 143 -2.70 -7.99 -5.78
N PHE A 144 -2.44 -6.79 -6.29
CA PHE A 144 -3.37 -5.66 -6.27
C PHE A 144 -3.53 -5.05 -7.65
N VAL A 145 -4.76 -4.67 -7.97
CA VAL A 145 -5.09 -4.08 -9.27
C VAL A 145 -5.86 -2.78 -9.07
N LEU A 146 -5.74 -1.85 -10.02
CA LEU A 146 -6.48 -0.61 -9.99
C LEU A 146 -7.61 -0.65 -11.02
N ILE A 147 -8.84 -0.47 -10.53
CA ILE A 147 -10.04 -0.32 -11.35
C ILE A 147 -10.39 1.16 -11.39
N ASN A 148 -10.72 1.65 -12.58
CA ASN A 148 -11.20 3.01 -12.77
C ASN A 148 -12.73 3.01 -12.75
N TYR A 149 -13.33 3.61 -11.73
CA TYR A 149 -14.77 3.71 -11.52
C TYR A 149 -15.48 4.31 -12.73
N PHE A 150 -14.94 5.38 -13.32
CA PHE A 150 -15.52 5.99 -14.52
C PHE A 150 -15.75 4.97 -15.65
N THR A 151 -14.91 3.93 -15.75
CA THR A 151 -15.03 2.87 -16.76
C THR A 151 -15.97 1.73 -16.39
N VAL A 152 -16.21 1.47 -15.10
CA VAL A 152 -17.02 0.32 -14.64
C VAL A 152 -18.37 0.72 -14.02
N ARG A 153 -18.61 2.01 -13.77
CA ARG A 153 -19.82 2.52 -13.10
C ARG A 153 -21.13 2.19 -13.81
N SER A 154 -21.08 1.87 -15.11
CA SER A 154 -22.26 1.46 -15.89
C SER A 154 -22.49 -0.05 -15.88
N ASP A 155 -21.57 -0.84 -15.35
CA ASP A 155 -21.68 -2.30 -15.25
C ASP A 155 -22.46 -2.70 -13.98
N THR A 156 -23.78 -2.56 -14.06
CA THR A 156 -24.70 -2.85 -12.94
C THR A 156 -24.75 -4.34 -12.58
N ALA A 157 -24.36 -5.23 -13.50
CA ALA A 157 -24.23 -6.66 -13.25
C ALA A 157 -22.95 -7.02 -12.47
N ALA A 158 -22.07 -6.04 -12.19
CA ALA A 158 -20.78 -6.24 -11.54
C ALA A 158 -19.88 -7.27 -12.24
N THR A 159 -20.00 -7.38 -13.57
CA THR A 159 -19.22 -8.29 -14.42
C THR A 159 -17.71 -8.08 -14.22
N TRP A 160 -17.26 -6.83 -14.03
CA TRP A 160 -15.87 -6.50 -13.70
C TRP A 160 -15.38 -7.24 -12.44
N LYS A 161 -16.24 -7.40 -11.42
CA LYS A 161 -15.91 -8.04 -10.15
C LYS A 161 -15.80 -9.55 -10.33
N ASP A 162 -16.74 -10.16 -11.05
CA ASP A 162 -16.73 -11.59 -11.30
C ASP A 162 -15.53 -12.00 -12.15
N ASN A 163 -15.20 -11.20 -13.17
CA ASN A 163 -13.99 -11.39 -13.98
C ASN A 163 -12.71 -11.38 -13.14
N LEU A 164 -12.62 -10.52 -12.11
CA LEU A 164 -11.47 -10.49 -11.20
C LEU A 164 -11.44 -11.72 -10.28
N ARG A 165 -12.60 -12.12 -9.75
CA ARG A 165 -12.73 -13.29 -8.88
C ARG A 165 -12.35 -14.58 -9.59
N GLU A 166 -12.78 -14.77 -10.83
CA GLU A 166 -12.38 -15.89 -11.71
C GLU A 166 -10.85 -16.00 -11.85
N LEU A 167 -10.15 -14.86 -11.81
CA LEU A 167 -8.71 -14.76 -11.93
C LEU A 167 -7.99 -14.80 -10.57
N GLY A 168 -8.70 -15.05 -9.47
CA GLY A 168 -8.13 -15.16 -8.12
C GLY A 168 -7.88 -13.81 -7.43
N PHE A 169 -8.52 -12.72 -7.88
CA PHE A 169 -8.61 -11.44 -7.19
C PHE A 169 -9.95 -11.38 -6.45
N ASP A 170 -10.02 -12.02 -5.29
CA ASP A 170 -11.28 -12.37 -4.62
C ASP A 170 -11.61 -11.56 -3.36
N TYR A 171 -10.60 -10.94 -2.72
CA TYR A 171 -10.79 -10.22 -1.47
C TYR A 171 -9.82 -9.06 -1.32
N LYS A 172 -10.36 -7.87 -1.04
CA LYS A 172 -9.62 -6.63 -0.70
C LYS A 172 -8.32 -6.46 -1.49
N CYS A 173 -8.43 -6.47 -2.82
CA CYS A 173 -7.30 -6.41 -3.74
C CYS A 173 -7.45 -5.32 -4.81
N VAL A 174 -8.59 -4.61 -4.83
CA VAL A 174 -8.86 -3.53 -5.80
C VAL A 174 -8.61 -2.17 -5.17
N MET A 175 -7.72 -1.38 -5.76
CA MET A 175 -7.71 0.07 -5.57
C MET A 175 -8.71 0.69 -6.55
N LEU A 176 -9.66 1.47 -6.05
CA LEU A 176 -10.64 2.14 -6.89
C LEU A 176 -10.23 3.60 -7.12
N ASP A 177 -9.96 3.95 -8.37
CA ASP A 177 -9.75 5.33 -8.81
C ASP A 177 -11.09 5.88 -9.34
N PRO A 178 -11.57 7.05 -8.88
CA PRO A 178 -12.80 7.65 -9.39
C PRO A 178 -12.76 7.99 -10.89
N GLY A 179 -11.56 8.26 -11.43
CA GLY A 179 -11.36 8.49 -12.85
C GLY A 179 -11.55 9.94 -13.30
N GLU A 180 -11.26 10.93 -12.44
CA GLU A 180 -11.30 12.37 -12.80
C GLU A 180 -10.48 12.63 -14.07
N LYS A 181 -9.23 12.15 -14.09
CA LYS A 181 -8.33 12.33 -15.25
C LYS A 181 -8.94 11.77 -16.53
N THR A 182 -9.59 10.60 -16.44
CA THR A 182 -10.25 9.96 -17.59
C THR A 182 -11.45 10.78 -18.07
N LEU A 183 -12.25 11.32 -17.14
CA LEU A 183 -13.32 12.25 -17.44
C LEU A 183 -12.78 13.52 -18.12
N HIS A 184 -11.71 14.12 -17.59
CA HIS A 184 -11.06 15.30 -18.13
C HIS A 184 -10.54 15.07 -19.56
N GLU A 185 -9.85 13.95 -19.80
CA GLU A 185 -9.38 13.56 -21.13
C GLU A 185 -10.53 13.31 -22.12
N ALA A 186 -11.64 12.70 -21.67
CA ALA A 186 -12.81 12.48 -22.52
C ALA A 186 -13.47 13.81 -22.93
N LYS A 187 -13.63 14.74 -21.98
CA LYS A 187 -14.15 16.09 -22.25
C LYS A 187 -13.26 16.87 -23.22
N ARG A 188 -11.93 16.82 -23.03
CA ARG A 188 -10.97 17.45 -23.96
C ARG A 188 -11.04 16.90 -25.38
N LYS A 189 -11.47 15.64 -25.55
CA LYS A 189 -11.72 15.01 -26.86
C LYS A 189 -13.13 15.28 -27.40
N GLY A 190 -13.90 16.18 -26.78
CA GLY A 190 -15.25 16.54 -27.20
C GLY A 190 -16.30 15.47 -26.94
N LYS A 191 -16.03 14.46 -26.09
CA LYS A 191 -17.02 13.42 -25.76
C LYS A 191 -18.02 13.94 -24.73
N THR A 192 -19.31 13.79 -25.01
CA THR A 192 -20.37 13.97 -24.02
C THR A 192 -20.35 12.80 -23.05
N VAL A 193 -19.99 13.06 -21.79
CA VAL A 193 -19.83 12.03 -20.75
C VAL A 193 -20.52 12.47 -19.47
N LYS A 194 -21.22 11.54 -18.81
CA LYS A 194 -21.85 11.79 -17.49
C LYS A 194 -20.77 12.26 -16.50
N PRO A 195 -20.98 13.34 -15.73
CA PRO A 195 -20.04 13.75 -14.69
C PRO A 195 -19.89 12.66 -13.62
N LEU A 196 -18.86 12.79 -12.78
CA LEU A 196 -18.75 11.96 -11.58
C LEU A 196 -19.69 12.50 -10.53
N ASP A 197 -20.39 11.59 -9.85
CA ASP A 197 -21.33 11.88 -8.78
C ASP A 197 -20.80 11.26 -7.48
N LEU A 198 -20.79 12.03 -6.39
CA LEU A 198 -20.21 11.62 -5.11
C LEU A 198 -21.05 10.53 -4.43
N ASP A 199 -22.38 10.60 -4.56
CA ASP A 199 -23.30 9.64 -3.95
C ASP A 199 -23.24 8.30 -4.65
N GLU A 200 -23.27 8.32 -5.99
CA GLU A 200 -23.11 7.11 -6.80
C GLU A 200 -21.74 6.46 -6.55
N TYR A 201 -20.68 7.25 -6.38
CA TYR A 201 -19.35 6.73 -6.07
C TYR A 201 -19.29 6.14 -4.66
N ALA A 202 -19.85 6.82 -3.65
CA ALA A 202 -19.90 6.33 -2.28
C ALA A 202 -20.70 5.02 -2.18
N GLU A 203 -21.85 4.93 -2.85
CA GLU A 203 -22.66 3.72 -2.89
C GLU A 203 -21.92 2.56 -3.56
N PHE A 204 -21.27 2.82 -4.69
CA PHE A 204 -20.43 1.82 -5.37
C PHE A 204 -19.32 1.28 -4.44
N VAL A 205 -18.66 2.17 -3.68
CA VAL A 205 -17.62 1.77 -2.73
C VAL A 205 -18.19 0.88 -1.61
N LYS A 206 -19.38 1.20 -1.08
CA LYS A 206 -20.05 0.39 -0.06
C LYS A 206 -20.47 -0.97 -0.60
N GLN A 207 -21.16 -0.98 -1.75
CA GLN A 207 -21.67 -2.17 -2.41
C GLN A 207 -20.56 -3.19 -2.73
N HIS A 208 -19.38 -2.71 -3.12
CA HIS A 208 -18.25 -3.55 -3.51
C HIS A 208 -17.12 -3.55 -2.48
N SER A 209 -17.45 -3.26 -1.22
CA SER A 209 -16.49 -3.19 -0.14
C SER A 209 -15.75 -4.52 0.08
N ASP A 210 -16.31 -5.67 -0.27
CA ASP A 210 -15.68 -6.99 -0.15
C ASP A 210 -14.38 -7.12 -0.97
N ILE A 211 -14.34 -6.52 -2.17
CA ILE A 211 -13.19 -6.59 -3.08
C ILE A 211 -12.33 -5.32 -3.05
N ILE A 212 -12.92 -4.17 -2.72
CA ILE A 212 -12.22 -2.88 -2.69
C ILE A 212 -11.29 -2.82 -1.47
N TYR A 213 -9.99 -2.90 -1.77
CA TYR A 213 -8.88 -2.70 -0.83
C TYR A 213 -8.86 -1.26 -0.31
N GLN A 214 -8.73 -0.29 -1.20
CA GLN A 214 -8.65 1.15 -0.93
C GLN A 214 -9.34 1.89 -2.08
N PHE A 215 -9.74 3.14 -1.85
CA PHE A 215 -10.37 3.98 -2.86
C PHE A 215 -9.85 5.40 -2.73
N LEU A 216 -9.63 6.07 -3.85
CA LEU A 216 -9.17 7.46 -3.88
C LEU A 216 -10.36 8.39 -3.69
N THR A 217 -10.10 9.59 -3.16
CA THR A 217 -11.09 10.67 -3.18
C THR A 217 -11.35 11.14 -4.61
N ILE A 218 -12.55 11.67 -4.89
CA ILE A 218 -12.79 12.41 -6.12
C ILE A 218 -12.10 13.77 -6.00
N ASP A 219 -10.97 13.92 -6.68
CA ASP A 219 -10.22 15.14 -6.74
C ASP A 219 -10.78 16.11 -7.79
N LYS A 220 -10.40 17.38 -7.66
CA LYS A 220 -10.65 18.41 -8.68
C LYS A 220 -9.31 19.10 -8.96
N ILE A 221 -8.80 18.91 -10.18
CA ILE A 221 -7.49 19.42 -10.57
C ILE A 221 -7.44 20.94 -10.35
N GLY A 222 -6.44 21.39 -9.59
CA GLY A 222 -6.22 22.81 -9.27
C GLY A 222 -7.17 23.38 -8.20
N ASP A 223 -8.01 22.57 -7.58
CA ASP A 223 -8.99 22.98 -6.56
C ASP A 223 -8.87 22.10 -5.30
N PRO A 224 -7.88 22.40 -4.42
CA PRO A 224 -7.65 21.63 -3.20
C PRO A 224 -8.82 21.69 -2.22
N GLU A 225 -9.55 22.80 -2.17
CA GLU A 225 -10.67 23.00 -1.25
C GLU A 225 -11.84 22.08 -1.60
N THR A 226 -12.24 22.03 -2.88
CA THR A 226 -13.26 21.09 -3.35
C THR A 226 -12.80 19.64 -3.15
N THR A 227 -11.52 19.35 -3.42
CA THR A 227 -10.95 18.02 -3.18
C THR A 227 -11.06 17.62 -1.70
N GLN A 228 -10.78 18.53 -0.78
CA GLN A 228 -10.90 18.30 0.66
C GLN A 228 -12.37 18.09 1.07
N ALA A 229 -13.29 18.92 0.57
CA ALA A 229 -14.72 18.78 0.83
C ALA A 229 -15.25 17.41 0.37
N ASN A 230 -14.87 16.97 -0.85
CA ASN A 230 -15.19 15.64 -1.37
C ASN A 230 -14.61 14.52 -0.50
N THR A 231 -13.37 14.68 -0.03
CA THR A 231 -12.71 13.71 0.84
C THR A 231 -13.47 13.52 2.16
N LEU A 232 -13.83 14.62 2.82
CA LEU A 232 -14.60 14.61 4.07
C LEU A 232 -16.04 14.11 3.87
N TYR A 233 -16.62 14.36 2.71
CA TYR A 233 -17.93 13.82 2.34
C TYR A 233 -17.87 12.30 2.22
N LEU A 234 -16.94 11.78 1.41
CA LEU A 234 -16.78 10.35 1.18
C LEU A 234 -16.43 9.58 2.46
N GLU A 235 -15.60 10.16 3.33
CA GLU A 235 -15.32 9.56 4.64
C GLU A 235 -16.61 9.32 5.44
N ARG A 236 -17.50 10.32 5.49
CA ARG A 236 -18.78 10.24 6.18
C ARG A 236 -19.76 9.29 5.50
N ALA A 237 -19.91 9.41 4.18
CA ALA A 237 -20.89 8.63 3.40
C ALA A 237 -20.54 7.13 3.31
N VAL A 238 -19.25 6.79 3.25
CA VAL A 238 -18.76 5.41 3.17
C VAL A 238 -18.53 4.79 4.55
N GLY A 239 -18.26 5.61 5.58
CA GLY A 239 -17.85 5.13 6.91
C GLY A 239 -16.41 4.60 6.96
N ARG A 240 -15.61 4.91 5.94
CA ARG A 240 -14.18 4.57 5.83
C ARG A 240 -13.45 5.70 5.11
N LYS A 241 -12.23 6.02 5.54
CA LYS A 241 -11.41 7.07 4.93
C LYS A 241 -11.03 6.72 3.47
N PRO A 242 -11.27 7.61 2.49
CA PRO A 242 -10.61 7.54 1.19
C PRO A 242 -9.11 7.83 1.32
N ILE A 243 -8.35 7.52 0.28
CA ILE A 243 -7.00 8.07 0.12
C ILE A 243 -7.14 9.47 -0.49
N PRO A 244 -6.73 10.53 0.24
CA PRO A 244 -6.75 11.88 -0.31
C PRO A 244 -5.70 12.02 -1.41
N VAL A 245 -5.98 12.88 -2.39
CA VAL A 245 -5.06 13.21 -3.47
C VAL A 245 -4.47 14.60 -3.23
N TYR A 246 -3.16 14.65 -3.07
CA TYR A 246 -2.38 15.88 -3.08
C TYR A 246 -1.76 16.09 -4.47
N HIS A 247 -2.04 17.23 -5.08
CA HIS A 247 -1.40 17.64 -6.33
C HIS A 247 -0.11 18.39 -6.06
N VAL A 248 0.97 18.04 -6.77
CA VAL A 248 2.29 18.67 -6.58
C VAL A 248 2.34 20.17 -6.93
N GLN A 249 1.28 20.70 -7.56
CA GLN A 249 1.11 22.12 -7.85
C GLN A 249 0.58 22.91 -6.64
N ASN A 250 0.00 22.24 -5.64
CA ASN A 250 -0.56 22.89 -4.46
C ASN A 250 0.54 23.27 -3.45
N SER A 251 0.19 24.10 -2.47
CA SER A 251 1.06 24.37 -1.32
C SER A 251 1.26 23.12 -0.47
N LEU A 252 2.48 22.92 0.05
CA LEU A 252 2.77 21.82 0.98
C LEU A 252 1.92 21.89 2.27
N ALA A 253 1.31 23.04 2.58
CA ALA A 253 0.35 23.16 3.67
C ALA A 253 -0.84 22.18 3.49
N VAL A 254 -1.33 22.00 2.25
CA VAL A 254 -2.41 21.04 1.96
C VAL A 254 -1.97 19.61 2.26
N LEU A 255 -0.70 19.28 1.98
CA LEU A 255 -0.15 17.96 2.30
C LEU A 255 -0.04 17.77 3.82
N GLN A 256 0.43 18.79 4.54
CA GLN A 256 0.50 18.80 6.01
C GLN A 256 -0.90 18.60 6.62
N ASP A 257 -1.93 19.26 6.11
CA ASP A 257 -3.30 19.11 6.60
C ASP A 257 -3.80 17.65 6.53
N TYR A 258 -3.48 16.91 5.46
CA TYR A 258 -3.82 15.49 5.37
C TYR A 258 -3.01 14.63 6.36
N ILE A 259 -1.76 15.00 6.65
CA ILE A 259 -0.94 14.30 7.64
C ILE A 259 -1.52 14.50 9.04
N ASP A 260 -1.92 15.74 9.37
CA ASP A 260 -2.46 16.10 10.69
C ASP A 260 -3.85 15.48 10.94
N GLN A 261 -4.65 15.33 9.88
CA GLN A 261 -5.91 14.56 9.90
C GLN A 261 -5.70 13.04 10.05
N GLY A 262 -4.45 12.57 10.03
CA GLY A 262 -4.08 11.20 10.33
C GLY A 262 -4.42 10.19 9.22
N TYR A 263 -4.42 10.62 7.95
CA TYR A 263 -4.58 9.68 6.83
C TYR A 263 -3.43 8.66 6.78
N GLU A 264 -3.76 7.40 6.49
CA GLU A 264 -2.81 6.27 6.47
C GLU A 264 -1.81 6.34 5.33
N VAL A 265 -2.29 6.82 4.20
CA VAL A 265 -1.54 7.05 2.97
C VAL A 265 -2.16 8.23 2.26
N ILE A 266 -1.33 9.04 1.59
CA ILE A 266 -1.74 10.18 0.78
C ILE A 266 -1.24 9.95 -0.63
N ALA A 267 -2.09 10.12 -1.63
CA ALA A 267 -1.73 9.96 -3.02
C ALA A 267 -1.10 11.25 -3.57
N ILE A 268 0.03 11.12 -4.27
CA ILE A 268 0.76 12.23 -4.88
C ILE A 268 0.45 12.25 -6.37
N GLY A 269 -0.44 13.17 -6.76
CA GLY A 269 -0.95 13.37 -8.12
C GLY A 269 -0.36 14.59 -8.83
N GLY A 270 -0.74 14.79 -10.09
CA GLY A 270 -0.34 15.96 -10.89
C GLY A 270 1.11 15.97 -11.37
N SER A 271 1.96 15.03 -10.94
CA SER A 271 3.39 14.98 -11.28
C SER A 271 3.66 14.76 -12.77
N VAL A 272 2.70 14.20 -13.53
CA VAL A 272 2.81 14.01 -14.97
C VAL A 272 2.90 15.34 -15.75
N PHE A 273 2.34 16.42 -15.19
CA PHE A 273 2.31 17.74 -15.82
C PHE A 273 3.56 18.58 -15.54
N VAL A 274 4.52 18.05 -14.75
CA VAL A 274 5.82 18.67 -14.50
C VAL A 274 6.94 17.90 -15.19
N GLY A 275 7.91 18.64 -15.72
CA GLY A 275 9.11 18.09 -16.35
C GLY A 275 9.96 17.28 -15.37
N ARG A 276 10.76 16.33 -15.90
CA ARG A 276 11.51 15.33 -15.11
C ARG A 276 12.34 15.93 -13.98
N LYS A 277 13.14 16.96 -14.25
CA LYS A 277 14.00 17.62 -13.25
C LYS A 277 13.17 18.24 -12.12
N ARG A 278 12.10 18.96 -12.48
CA ARG A 278 11.21 19.58 -11.50
C ARG A 278 10.45 18.54 -10.68
N ARG A 279 10.05 17.42 -11.30
CA ARG A 279 9.41 16.30 -10.62
C ARG A 279 10.31 15.70 -9.53
N ALA A 280 11.58 15.45 -9.83
CA ALA A 280 12.54 14.96 -8.85
C ALA A 280 12.69 15.95 -7.68
N GLN A 281 12.87 17.25 -7.96
CA GLN A 281 12.94 18.28 -6.91
C GLN A 281 11.71 18.31 -6.00
N LEU A 282 10.50 18.21 -6.58
CA LEU A 282 9.26 18.18 -5.80
C LEU A 282 9.19 16.94 -4.90
N PHE A 283 9.64 15.78 -5.40
CA PHE A 283 9.69 14.57 -4.58
C PHE A 283 10.77 14.68 -3.50
N ASP A 284 11.95 15.23 -3.79
CA ASP A 284 12.99 15.51 -2.79
C ASP A 284 12.42 16.36 -1.66
N ASP A 285 11.71 17.45 -1.98
CA ASP A 285 11.10 18.36 -0.99
C ASP A 285 10.05 17.65 -0.13
N ILE A 286 9.19 16.82 -0.75
CA ILE A 286 8.14 16.06 -0.05
C ILE A 286 8.75 15.03 0.89
N PHE A 287 9.66 14.19 0.40
CA PHE A 287 10.23 13.10 1.19
C PHE A 287 11.17 13.61 2.28
N LYS A 288 11.94 14.68 2.03
CA LYS A 288 12.77 15.31 3.05
C LYS A 288 11.97 15.86 4.22
N ARG A 289 10.78 16.40 3.97
CA ARG A 289 9.93 17.02 5.02
C ARG A 289 9.01 16.01 5.70
N PHE A 290 8.49 15.05 4.95
CA PHE A 290 7.34 14.25 5.40
C PHE A 290 7.57 12.74 5.31
N GLY A 291 8.67 12.28 4.69
CA GLY A 291 8.92 10.86 4.43
C GLY A 291 8.96 9.98 5.69
N ASP A 292 9.38 10.55 6.82
CA ASP A 292 9.48 9.85 8.10
C ASP A 292 8.19 9.87 8.93
N ILE A 293 7.21 10.69 8.56
CA ILE A 293 5.96 10.86 9.32
C ILE A 293 4.71 10.45 8.52
N ALA A 294 4.84 10.31 7.21
CA ALA A 294 3.76 9.98 6.30
C ALA A 294 4.11 8.82 5.35
N ASN A 295 3.07 8.33 4.69
CA ASN A 295 3.15 7.32 3.64
C ASN A 295 2.56 7.90 2.37
N PHE A 296 3.24 7.67 1.25
CA PHE A 296 2.84 8.24 -0.02
C PHE A 296 2.57 7.17 -1.07
N HIS A 297 1.46 7.34 -1.80
CA HIS A 297 1.12 6.57 -2.98
C HIS A 297 1.49 7.37 -4.23
N ALA A 298 2.31 6.81 -5.13
CA ALA A 298 2.70 7.49 -6.36
C ALA A 298 1.65 7.25 -7.46
N LEU A 299 0.83 8.28 -7.77
CA LEU A 299 -0.19 8.16 -8.81
C LEU A 299 0.42 8.21 -10.21
N GLY A 300 0.22 7.15 -10.99
CA GLY A 300 0.65 7.07 -12.39
C GLY A 300 2.18 7.12 -12.58
N VAL A 301 2.97 6.80 -11.56
CA VAL A 301 4.44 6.77 -11.65
C VAL A 301 4.90 5.35 -11.95
N GLY A 302 5.32 5.14 -13.20
CA GLY A 302 5.73 3.83 -13.70
C GLY A 302 7.22 3.66 -13.97
N SER A 303 8.04 4.68 -13.67
CA SER A 303 9.49 4.66 -13.88
C SER A 303 10.17 3.99 -12.70
N THR A 304 10.88 2.89 -12.92
CA THR A 304 11.61 2.18 -11.86
C THR A 304 12.62 3.09 -11.17
N GLU A 305 13.33 3.96 -11.91
CA GLU A 305 14.25 4.94 -11.35
C GLU A 305 13.60 5.84 -10.29
N LEU A 306 12.45 6.47 -10.59
CA LEU A 306 11.75 7.34 -9.64
C LEU A 306 11.10 6.56 -8.49
N LEU A 307 10.67 5.32 -8.75
CA LEU A 307 10.09 4.46 -7.72
C LEU A 307 11.15 3.94 -6.74
N LEU A 308 12.40 3.79 -7.19
CA LEU A 308 13.53 3.33 -6.39
C LEU A 308 14.26 4.46 -5.67
N GLN A 309 14.13 5.70 -6.16
CA GLN A 309 14.78 6.88 -5.57
C GLN A 309 14.16 7.31 -4.23
N TYR A 310 12.89 6.97 -3.98
CA TYR A 310 12.16 7.43 -2.80
C TYR A 310 11.43 6.29 -2.09
N PRO A 311 11.22 6.37 -0.76
CA PRO A 311 10.54 5.34 0.02
C PRO A 311 9.02 5.41 -0.14
N TRP A 312 8.52 5.23 -1.37
CA TRP A 312 7.10 5.14 -1.66
C TRP A 312 6.46 3.98 -0.90
N PHE A 313 5.27 4.22 -0.34
CA PHE A 313 4.48 3.20 0.33
C PHE A 313 3.81 2.27 -0.67
N SER A 314 3.33 2.85 -1.77
CA SER A 314 2.78 2.15 -2.92
C SER A 314 2.85 3.02 -4.17
N ALA A 315 2.61 2.43 -5.33
CA ALA A 315 2.51 3.14 -6.60
C ALA A 315 1.54 2.42 -7.53
N ASP A 316 0.96 3.16 -8.46
CA ASP A 316 0.24 2.59 -9.60
C ASP A 316 0.79 3.17 -10.90
N ALA A 317 0.80 2.35 -11.94
CA ALA A 317 0.85 2.82 -13.33
C ALA A 317 0.50 1.66 -14.27
N SER A 318 0.31 2.00 -15.54
CA SER A 318 0.17 1.02 -16.62
C SER A 318 1.50 0.69 -17.31
N SER A 319 2.65 1.09 -16.74
CA SER A 319 3.96 0.95 -17.40
C SER A 319 4.41 -0.50 -17.55
N TRP A 320 3.86 -1.42 -16.75
CA TRP A 320 4.07 -2.85 -16.91
C TRP A 320 3.65 -3.35 -18.31
N LEU A 321 2.62 -2.74 -18.91
CA LEU A 321 2.16 -3.03 -20.28
C LEU A 321 3.20 -2.71 -21.36
N ASN A 322 4.23 -1.91 -21.06
CA ASN A 322 5.23 -1.50 -22.05
C ASN A 322 6.03 -2.67 -22.62
N GLY A 323 6.13 -3.78 -21.89
CA GLY A 323 6.75 -5.02 -22.39
C GLY A 323 5.99 -5.56 -23.59
N ARG A 324 4.66 -5.58 -23.51
CA ARG A 324 3.79 -6.02 -24.60
C ARG A 324 3.69 -5.01 -25.73
N ILE A 325 3.46 -3.74 -25.38
CA ILE A 325 3.13 -2.69 -26.38
C ILE A 325 4.37 -2.26 -27.15
N PHE A 326 5.52 -2.15 -26.47
CA PHE A 326 6.73 -1.54 -27.02
C PHE A 326 7.96 -2.45 -26.98
N GLY A 327 7.85 -3.68 -26.47
CA GLY A 327 9.02 -4.54 -26.26
C GLY A 327 10.02 -3.91 -25.29
N LYS A 328 9.55 -3.20 -24.25
CA LYS A 328 10.41 -2.56 -23.24
C LYS A 328 10.33 -3.30 -21.91
N LEU A 329 11.45 -3.89 -21.52
CA LEU A 329 11.63 -4.56 -20.23
C LEU A 329 12.06 -3.54 -19.17
N LEU A 330 11.41 -3.59 -18.03
CA LEU A 330 11.73 -2.77 -16.87
C LEU A 330 12.80 -3.46 -16.02
N SER A 331 13.79 -2.73 -15.54
CA SER A 331 14.77 -3.24 -14.60
C SER A 331 14.98 -2.25 -13.47
N LEU A 332 15.73 -2.66 -12.45
CA LEU A 332 16.12 -1.81 -11.34
C LEU A 332 17.02 -0.64 -11.78
N HIS A 333 17.65 -0.75 -12.94
CA HIS A 333 18.58 0.24 -13.49
C HIS A 333 17.99 1.02 -14.67
N GLY A 334 16.66 0.93 -14.88
CA GLY A 334 15.96 1.58 -15.98
C GLY A 334 15.40 0.57 -16.99
N THR A 335 15.18 0.99 -18.23
CA THR A 335 14.48 0.19 -19.24
C THR A 335 15.41 -0.34 -20.31
N VAL A 336 15.25 -1.61 -20.70
CA VAL A 336 16.00 -2.24 -21.80
C VAL A 336 15.04 -2.78 -22.87
N ARG A 337 15.54 -2.99 -24.09
CA ARG A 337 14.73 -3.60 -25.17
C ARG A 337 14.61 -5.10 -24.93
N ALA A 338 13.41 -5.65 -25.16
CA ALA A 338 13.18 -7.08 -25.13
C ALA A 338 14.03 -7.79 -26.20
N PRO A 339 14.67 -8.92 -25.88
CA PRO A 339 15.35 -9.75 -26.86
C PRO A 339 14.39 -10.20 -27.97
N ILE A 340 14.91 -10.41 -29.19
CA ILE A 340 14.10 -10.78 -30.37
C ILE A 340 13.32 -12.09 -30.16
N TRP A 341 13.86 -13.01 -29.36
CA TRP A 341 13.24 -14.29 -29.04
C TRP A 341 12.15 -14.20 -27.95
N MET A 342 12.05 -13.07 -27.24
CA MET A 342 11.08 -12.91 -26.16
C MET A 342 9.74 -12.43 -26.72
N THR A 343 8.69 -13.21 -26.48
CA THR A 343 7.33 -12.85 -26.88
C THR A 343 6.82 -11.62 -26.12
N SER A 344 5.74 -11.01 -26.63
CA SER A 344 5.08 -9.88 -25.96
C SER A 344 4.45 -10.27 -24.62
N GLU A 345 4.05 -11.54 -24.45
CA GLU A 345 3.52 -12.07 -23.19
C GLU A 345 4.63 -12.30 -22.15
N GLU A 346 5.76 -12.86 -22.57
CA GLU A 346 6.94 -13.01 -21.70
C GLU A 346 7.49 -11.66 -21.28
N SER A 347 7.53 -10.69 -22.19
CA SER A 347 7.94 -9.31 -21.90
C SER A 347 7.01 -8.64 -20.89
N LEU A 348 5.70 -8.87 -21.02
CA LEU A 348 4.70 -8.40 -20.06
C LEU A 348 4.90 -9.06 -18.69
N ALA A 349 5.01 -10.39 -18.67
CA ALA A 349 5.22 -11.17 -17.46
C ALA A 349 6.50 -10.78 -16.72
N PHE A 350 7.58 -10.50 -17.47
CA PHE A 350 8.83 -9.98 -16.93
C PHE A 350 8.62 -8.67 -16.16
N ASN A 351 7.94 -7.70 -16.78
CA ASN A 351 7.64 -6.43 -16.12
C ASN A 351 6.75 -6.60 -14.89
N VAL A 352 5.78 -7.53 -14.92
CA VAL A 352 4.98 -7.86 -13.74
C VAL A 352 5.88 -8.35 -12.62
N ARG A 353 6.75 -9.34 -12.85
CA ARG A 353 7.65 -9.88 -11.82
C ARG A 353 8.55 -8.81 -11.21
N ILE A 354 9.07 -7.90 -12.03
CA ILE A 354 9.91 -6.79 -11.56
C ILE A 354 9.13 -5.91 -10.57
N PHE A 355 7.91 -5.49 -10.93
CA PHE A 355 7.09 -4.70 -10.01
C PHE A 355 6.63 -5.46 -8.78
N SER A 356 6.25 -6.73 -8.91
CA SER A 356 5.88 -7.58 -7.77
C SER A 356 7.04 -7.68 -6.77
N SER A 357 8.27 -7.76 -7.26
CA SER A 357 9.46 -7.90 -6.41
C SER A 357 9.73 -6.67 -5.53
N LEU A 358 9.26 -5.48 -5.94
CA LEU A 358 9.52 -4.23 -5.21
C LEU A 358 8.87 -4.21 -3.81
N GLU A 359 7.83 -5.01 -3.58
CA GLU A 359 7.15 -5.07 -2.28
C GLU A 359 8.01 -5.73 -1.19
N ASP A 360 8.98 -6.57 -1.59
CA ASP A 360 9.84 -7.34 -0.70
C ASP A 360 11.30 -6.85 -0.67
N ARG A 361 11.63 -5.82 -1.45
CA ARG A 361 12.96 -5.19 -1.45
C ARG A 361 13.06 -4.12 -0.36
N TYR A 362 13.06 -4.56 0.89
CA TYR A 362 13.12 -3.66 2.04
C TYR A 362 14.48 -2.98 2.20
N ASP A 363 15.57 -3.73 1.99
CA ASP A 363 16.94 -3.27 2.23
C ASP A 363 17.58 -2.62 1.00
N ASP A 364 17.24 -3.06 -0.21
CA ASP A 364 17.88 -2.56 -1.44
C ASP A 364 17.25 -1.28 -2.02
N MET A 365 16.03 -0.93 -1.62
CA MET A 365 15.27 0.18 -2.20
C MET A 365 15.10 1.38 -1.27
N GLN A 366 15.33 1.19 0.03
CA GLN A 366 14.95 2.16 1.06
C GLN A 366 16.02 2.20 2.17
N ILE A 367 17.29 2.19 1.77
CA ILE A 367 18.44 2.36 2.67
C ILE A 367 18.32 3.73 3.33
N SER A 368 18.11 3.75 4.65
CA SER A 368 18.41 4.91 5.48
C SER A 368 19.88 4.84 5.84
N ILE A 369 20.65 5.83 5.38
CA ILE A 369 22.09 5.97 5.64
C ILE A 369 22.35 6.30 7.12
N ASP A 370 21.30 6.66 7.87
CA ASP A 370 21.35 7.04 9.30
C ASP A 370 21.62 5.87 10.26
N LEU A 371 21.81 4.66 9.73
CA LEU A 371 22.17 3.45 10.50
C LEU A 371 23.61 2.96 10.24
N LEU A 372 24.39 3.68 9.44
CA LEU A 372 25.84 3.47 9.41
C LEU A 372 26.43 4.01 10.72
N PRO A 373 27.23 3.23 11.46
CA PRO A 373 27.93 3.77 12.61
C PRO A 373 28.80 4.96 12.17
N PRO A 374 28.91 6.02 12.98
CA PRO A 374 29.92 7.04 12.72
C PRO A 374 31.29 6.34 12.63
N ARG A 375 32.10 6.75 11.65
CA ARG A 375 33.48 6.30 11.55
C ARG A 375 34.28 6.67 12.79
#